data_AF-T1CEW2-F1
#
_entry.id   AF-T1CEW2-F1
#
_cell.length_a   1.000
_cell.length_b   1.000
_cell.length_c   1.000
_cell.angle_alpha   90.00
_cell.angle_beta   90.00
_cell.angle_gamma   90.00
#
_symmetry.space_group_name_H-M   'P 1'
#
loop_
_entity.id
_entity.type
_entity.pdbx_description
1 polymer ?
#
loop_
_entity_poly.entity_id
_entity_poly.type
_entity_poly.pdbx_seq_one_letter_code
_entity_poly.pdbx_strand_id
1 'polypeptide(L)'
;MFVTITFIRWLHLVGAAALVGGMVLQLFVLSPLLSGIDPSVRGKLAKKASEFYLPVFWVSMALLIITGAFVIFDRLVSLENMVFPYKKLL
;
A
#
# COMPACT_ATOMS: atom_id res chain seq x y z
N MET A 1 -7.10 17.02 15.33
CA MET A 1 -6.72 17.09 13.90
C MET A 1 -5.34 16.47 13.62
N PHE A 2 -4.28 16.85 14.36
CA PHE A 2 -2.92 16.33 14.14
C PHE A 2 -2.77 14.81 14.33
N VAL A 3 -3.40 14.24 15.36
CA VAL A 3 -3.35 12.78 15.64
C VAL A 3 -4.00 11.98 14.51
N THR A 4 -5.14 12.44 14.00
CA THR A 4 -5.90 11.77 12.94
C THR A 4 -5.11 11.67 11.63
N ILE A 5 -4.50 12.77 11.17
CA ILE A 5 -3.72 12.76 9.92
C ILE A 5 -2.45 11.92 10.05
N THR A 6 -1.83 11.94 11.23
CA THR A 6 -0.65 11.11 11.53
C THR A 6 -1.01 9.63 11.49
N PHE A 7 -2.14 9.25 12.08
CA PHE A 7 -2.63 7.88 12.06
C PHE A 7 -2.98 7.40 10.64
N ILE A 8 -3.64 8.25 9.83
CA ILE A 8 -3.94 7.94 8.41
C ILE A 8 -2.65 7.72 7.62
N ARG A 9 -1.62 8.56 7.82
CA ARG A 9 -0.32 8.39 7.17
C ARG A 9 0.37 7.09 7.59
N TRP A 10 0.32 6.75 8.88
CA TRP A 10 0.86 5.49 9.37
C TRP A 10 0.16 4.29 8.71
N LEU A 11 -1.18 4.30 8.64
CA LEU A 11 -1.94 3.27 7.94
C LEU A 11 -1.58 3.18 6.45
N HIS A 12 -1.42 4.33 5.78
CA HIS A 12 -0.98 4.36 4.38
C HIS A 12 0.38 3.69 4.19
N LEU A 13 1.35 3.97 5.08
CA LEU A 13 2.68 3.37 5.04
C LEU A 13 2.64 1.86 5.31
N VAL A 14 1.78 1.39 6.23
CA VAL A 14 1.59 -0.04 6.48
C VAL A 14 1.01 -0.74 5.24
N GLY A 15 -0.01 -0.14 4.62
CA GLY A 15 -0.57 -0.65 3.36
C GLY A 15 0.47 -0.68 2.24
N ALA A 16 1.29 0.36 2.12
CA ALA A 16 2.39 0.42 1.14
C ALA A 16 3.42 -0.68 1.40
N ALA A 17 3.82 -0.86 2.66
CA ALA A 17 4.80 -1.87 3.04
C ALA A 17 4.29 -3.30 2.76
N ALA A 18 3.01 -3.59 3.05
CA ALA A 18 2.43 -4.91 2.78
C ALA A 18 2.25 -5.18 1.27
N LEU A 19 1.83 -4.16 0.51
CA LEU A 19 1.64 -4.28 -0.94
C LEU A 19 3.00 -4.38 -1.67
N VAL A 20 3.85 -3.36 -1.53
CA VAL A 20 5.15 -3.29 -2.19
C VAL A 20 6.09 -4.36 -1.65
N GLY A 21 6.12 -4.57 -0.33
CA GLY A 21 6.94 -5.61 0.29
C GLY A 21 6.53 -7.01 -0.15
N GLY A 22 5.23 -7.27 -0.36
CA GLY A 22 4.77 -8.53 -0.93
C GLY A 22 5.22 -8.74 -2.38
N MET A 23 5.21 -7.69 -3.21
CA MET A 23 5.76 -7.75 -4.58
C MET A 23 7.27 -8.02 -4.57
N VAL A 24 8.02 -7.36 -3.67
CA VAL A 24 9.45 -7.60 -3.48
C VAL A 24 9.70 -9.05 -3.05
N LEU A 25 8.95 -9.56 -2.07
CA LEU A 25 9.05 -10.95 -1.61
C LEU A 25 8.73 -11.93 -2.74
N GLN A 26 7.70 -11.67 -3.54
CA GLN A 26 7.32 -12.50 -4.69
C GLN A 26 8.46 -12.59 -5.72
N LEU A 27 9.05 -11.45 -6.07
CA LEU A 27 10.06 -11.35 -7.13
C LEU A 27 11.43 -11.86 -6.70
N PHE A 28 11.90 -11.45 -5.53
CA PHE A 28 13.28 -11.68 -5.11
C PHE A 28 13.46 -12.90 -4.22
N VAL A 29 12.39 -13.41 -3.61
CA VAL A 29 12.47 -14.55 -2.68
C VAL A 29 11.69 -15.74 -3.24
N LEU A 30 10.40 -15.56 -3.53
CA LEU A 30 9.53 -16.68 -3.90
C LEU A 30 9.84 -17.21 -5.30
N SER A 31 10.06 -16.32 -6.29
CA SER A 31 10.36 -16.73 -7.66
C SER A 31 11.66 -17.55 -7.76
N PRO A 32 12.80 -17.13 -7.17
CA PRO A 32 14.00 -17.95 -7.13
C PRO A 32 13.81 -19.25 -6.35
N LEU A 33 13.15 -19.19 -5.17
CA LEU A 33 12.88 -20.39 -4.36
C LEU A 33 12.12 -21.46 -5.14
N LEU A 34 11.09 -21.05 -5.88
CA LEU A 34 10.27 -21.96 -6.68
C LEU A 34 11.01 -22.52 -7.91
N SER A 35 12.04 -21.85 -8.40
CA SER A 35 12.82 -22.32 -9.57
C SER A 35 13.62 -23.60 -9.28
N GLY A 36 13.98 -23.84 -8.02
CA GLY A 36 14.67 -25.05 -7.58
C GLY A 36 13.75 -26.23 -7.24
N ILE A 37 12.43 -26.05 -7.35
CA ILE A 37 11.43 -27.08 -7.00
C ILE A 37 10.99 -27.84 -8.25
N ASP A 38 10.72 -29.13 -8.09
CA ASP A 38 10.17 -30.00 -9.12
C ASP A 38 8.97 -29.34 -9.83
N PRO A 39 8.96 -29.29 -11.19
CA PRO A 39 7.90 -28.66 -11.96
C PRO A 39 6.49 -29.17 -11.64
N SER A 40 6.34 -30.43 -11.25
CA SER A 40 5.05 -31.07 -10.92
C SER A 40 4.42 -30.52 -9.64
N VAL A 41 5.23 -29.99 -8.71
CA VAL A 41 4.78 -29.45 -7.42
C VAL A 41 4.84 -27.91 -7.41
N ARG A 42 5.75 -27.32 -8.20
CA ARG A 42 5.96 -25.86 -8.29
C ARG A 42 4.66 -25.07 -8.50
N GLY A 43 3.81 -25.50 -9.44
CA GLY A 43 2.55 -24.81 -9.73
C GLY A 43 1.57 -24.82 -8.57
N LYS A 44 1.50 -25.92 -7.81
CA LYS A 44 0.63 -26.05 -6.63
C LYS A 44 1.10 -25.15 -5.49
N LEU A 45 2.41 -25.09 -5.26
CA LEU A 45 3.02 -24.21 -4.25
C LEU A 45 2.83 -22.73 -4.60
N ALA A 46 3.08 -22.35 -5.85
CA ALA A 46 2.87 -20.98 -6.33
C ALA A 46 1.41 -20.56 -6.16
N LYS A 47 0.46 -21.42 -6.55
CA LYS A 47 -0.98 -21.16 -6.36
C LYS A 47 -1.30 -20.99 -4.88
N LYS A 48 -0.80 -21.87 -4.02
CA LYS A 48 -1.08 -21.81 -2.59
C LYS A 48 -0.52 -20.54 -1.93
N ALA A 49 0.69 -20.14 -2.30
CA ALA A 49 1.28 -18.88 -1.85
C ALA A 49 0.45 -17.66 -2.29
N SER A 50 -0.02 -17.66 -3.54
CA SER A 50 -0.91 -16.61 -4.05
C SER A 50 -2.26 -16.56 -3.32
N GLU A 51 -2.86 -17.70 -2.97
CA GLU A 51 -4.10 -17.75 -2.17
C GLU A 51 -3.94 -17.09 -0.80
N PHE A 52 -2.77 -17.23 -0.16
CA PHE A 52 -2.46 -16.56 1.10
C PHE A 52 -2.23 -15.05 0.94
N TYR A 53 -1.58 -14.64 -0.15
CA TYR A 53 -1.26 -13.22 -0.37
C TYR A 53 -2.42 -12.41 -0.95
N LEU A 54 -3.32 -13.01 -1.72
CA LEU A 54 -4.44 -12.34 -2.39
C LEU A 54 -5.31 -11.50 -1.44
N PRO A 55 -5.76 -12.00 -0.27
CA PRO A 55 -6.51 -11.19 0.68
C PRO A 55 -5.71 -10.00 1.20
N VAL A 56 -4.42 -10.21 1.51
CA VAL A 56 -3.51 -9.15 1.99
C VAL A 56 -3.34 -8.07 0.93
N PHE A 57 -3.17 -8.47 -0.33
CA PHE A 57 -3.07 -7.57 -1.46
C PHE A 57 -4.31 -6.69 -1.58
N TRP A 58 -5.51 -7.28 -1.59
CA TRP A 58 -6.76 -6.52 -1.74
C TRP A 58 -7.03 -5.58 -0.58
N VAL A 59 -6.77 -6.02 0.66
CA VAL A 59 -6.90 -5.16 1.86
C VAL A 59 -5.90 -4.01 1.80
N SER A 60 -4.64 -4.29 1.45
CA SER A 60 -3.59 -3.26 1.35
C SER A 60 -3.89 -2.27 0.23
N MET A 61 -4.38 -2.75 -0.92
CA MET A 61 -4.77 -1.91 -2.05
C MET A 61 -5.93 -0.97 -1.67
N ALA A 62 -6.98 -1.50 -1.06
CA ALA A 62 -8.10 -0.69 -0.60
C ALA A 62 -7.65 0.35 0.44
N LEU A 63 -6.82 -0.06 1.40
CA LEU A 63 -6.27 0.84 2.41
C LEU A 63 -5.47 1.98 1.78
N LEU A 64 -4.62 1.67 0.80
CA LEU A 64 -3.82 2.65 0.06
C LEU A 64 -4.66 3.66 -0.72
N ILE A 65 -5.69 3.19 -1.43
CA ILE A 65 -6.58 4.06 -2.20
C ILE A 65 -7.31 5.04 -1.26
N ILE A 66 -7.92 4.51 -0.19
CA ILE A 66 -8.69 5.32 0.75
C ILE A 66 -7.77 6.34 1.44
N THR A 67 -6.70 5.87 2.07
CA THR A 67 -5.78 6.75 2.81
C THR A 67 -5.01 7.70 1.90
N GLY A 68 -4.67 7.28 0.68
CA GLY A 68 -4.02 8.10 -0.33
C GLY A 68 -4.89 9.28 -0.77
N ALA A 69 -6.18 9.05 -0.97
CA ALA A 69 -7.13 10.13 -1.24
C ALA A 69 -7.13 11.17 -0.10
N PHE A 70 -7.26 10.73 1.16
CA PHE A 70 -7.20 11.63 2.31
C PHE A 70 -5.91 12.45 2.39
N VAL A 71 -4.75 11.82 2.15
CA VAL A 71 -3.45 12.50 2.18
C VAL A 71 -3.32 13.53 1.04
N ILE A 72 -3.84 13.23 -0.15
CA ILE A 72 -3.83 14.17 -1.28
C ILE A 72 -4.71 15.38 -0.97
N PHE A 73 -5.94 15.17 -0.50
CA PHE A 73 -6.83 16.28 -0.17
C PHE A 73 -6.26 17.17 0.96
N ASP A 74 -5.70 16.57 2.02
CA ASP A 74 -5.02 17.30 3.10
C ASP A 74 -3.88 18.19 2.55
N ARG A 75 -3.07 17.65 1.64
CA ARG A 75 -2.00 18.41 0.99
C ARG A 75 -2.52 19.52 0.08
N LEU A 76 -3.56 19.27 -0.71
CA LEU A 76 -4.14 20.28 -1.62
C LEU A 76 -4.72 21.46 -0.85
N VAL A 77 -5.48 21.20 0.21
CA VAL A 77 -6.01 22.26 1.09
C VAL A 77 -4.86 23.01 1.77
N SER A 78 -3.81 22.32 2.21
CA SER A 78 -2.63 22.96 2.79
C SER A 78 -1.92 23.89 1.80
N LEU A 79 -1.77 23.46 0.54
CA LEU A 79 -1.16 24.26 -0.52
C LEU A 79 -2.01 25.48 -0.90
N GLU A 80 -3.34 25.33 -1.03
CA GLU A 80 -4.24 26.47 -1.28
C GLU A 80 -4.06 27.55 -0.20
N ASN A 81 -3.98 27.15 1.07
CA ASN A 81 -3.79 28.07 2.18
C ASN A 81 -2.41 28.76 2.19
N MET A 82 -1.36 28.12 1.68
CA MET A 82 -0.03 28.73 1.56
C MET A 82 0.06 29.71 0.39
N VAL A 83 -0.57 29.38 -0.74
CA VAL A 83 -0.50 30.18 -1.98
C VAL A 83 -1.46 31.37 -1.94
N PHE A 84 -2.65 31.21 -1.31
CA PHE A 84 -3.68 32.23 -1.27
C PHE A 84 -4.14 32.54 0.17
N PRO A 85 -3.29 33.17 1.00
CA PRO A 85 -3.58 33.38 2.43
C PRO A 85 -4.76 34.33 2.71
N TYR A 86 -5.14 35.20 1.76
CA TYR A 86 -6.16 36.24 1.97
C TYR A 86 -7.61 35.71 1.96
N LYS A 87 -7.86 34.49 1.44
CA LYS A 87 -9.20 33.91 1.30
C LYS A 87 -9.89 33.59 2.64
N LYS A 88 -9.16 33.65 3.77
CA LYS A 88 -9.69 33.46 5.14
C LYS A 88 -10.06 34.77 5.85
N LEU A 89 -9.78 35.94 5.25
CA LEU A 89 -9.99 37.26 5.86
C LEU A 89 -11.27 37.97 5.38
N LEU A 90 -12.00 37.36 4.45
CA LEU A 90 -13.34 37.76 3.98
C LEU A 90 -14.36 36.71 4.42
#